data_AF-A0A1E4FIM1-F1
#
_entry.id   AF-A0A1E4FIM1-F1
#
_cell.length_a   1.000
_cell.length_b   1.000
_cell.length_c   1.000
_cell.angle_alpha   90.00
_cell.angle_beta   90.00
_cell.angle_gamma   90.00
#
_symmetry.space_group_name_H-M   'P 1'
#
loop_
_entity.id
_entity.type
_entity.pdbx_description
1 polymer ?
#
loop_
_entity_poly.entity_id
_entity_poly.type
_entity_poly.pdbx_seq_one_letter_code
_entity_poly.pdbx_strand_id
1 'polypeptide(L)'
;MLKLLVLLACALPGFPPDQTILLTEESSLTLRWKLPGRKFQVELVEAGGPLQSQVLNQPSWTVRVRPGGQYTWRVTADGARPWVSHFSVAEKFAYAAQGRTGSPGKNGTNGGQLRVRLAKDEAGMNLLLWDRETALHYLFLSKRKFTISARGGDGGTGPDGVEFDTAEAARGQNGGGAGWGGTVEVTTRDAPWRQYLEIEVAPGEPGAGGKGGRYYRNGVLEHGTDGRNGQPGRPGRVETAIEP
;
A
#
# COMPACT_ATOMS: atom_id res chain seq x y z
N MET A 1 -17.56 12.98 -5.59
CA MET A 1 -18.00 11.67 -6.12
C MET A 1 -17.26 10.58 -5.36
N LEU A 2 -17.91 9.88 -4.42
CA LEU A 2 -17.41 8.59 -3.92
C LEU A 2 -18.61 7.82 -3.33
N LYS A 3 -19.32 7.06 -4.19
CA LYS A 3 -20.24 6.01 -3.74
C LYS A 3 -19.38 4.76 -3.56
N LEU A 4 -18.71 4.62 -2.42
CA LEU A 4 -18.03 3.37 -2.08
C LEU A 4 -18.92 2.56 -1.14
N LEU A 5 -19.27 1.38 -1.66
CA LEU A 5 -20.11 0.31 -1.17
C LEU A 5 -20.46 0.27 0.33
N VAL A 6 -21.77 0.31 0.57
CA VAL A 6 -22.41 -0.45 1.63
C VAL A 6 -22.25 -1.94 1.29
N LEU A 7 -21.20 -2.59 1.82
CA LEU A 7 -21.09 -4.05 1.91
C LEU A 7 -22.00 -4.54 3.05
N LEU A 8 -23.32 -4.49 2.82
CA LEU A 8 -24.29 -5.28 3.58
C LEU A 8 -24.75 -6.42 2.68
N ALA A 9 -24.44 -7.67 3.07
CA ALA A 9 -25.20 -8.92 2.89
C ALA A 9 -26.09 -9.13 1.64
N CYS A 10 -25.78 -8.51 0.51
CA CYS A 10 -26.41 -8.80 -0.77
C CYS A 10 -25.63 -9.94 -1.44
N ALA A 11 -26.34 -11.02 -1.79
CA ALA A 11 -25.79 -12.13 -2.56
C ALA A 11 -24.99 -11.59 -3.75
N LEU A 12 -23.68 -11.82 -3.76
CA LEU A 12 -22.78 -11.27 -4.78
C LEU A 12 -23.19 -11.77 -6.17
N PRO A 13 -23.31 -10.88 -7.18
CA PRO A 13 -23.71 -11.25 -8.54
C PRO A 13 -22.69 -12.18 -9.22
N GLY A 14 -21.44 -12.13 -8.76
CA GLY A 14 -20.42 -13.11 -9.04
C GLY A 14 -19.16 -12.93 -8.21
N PHE A 15 -18.22 -13.83 -8.44
CA PHE A 15 -16.96 -13.95 -7.76
C PHE A 15 -15.84 -14.08 -8.81
N PRO A 16 -14.74 -13.33 -8.68
CA PRO A 16 -14.50 -12.27 -7.68
C PRO A 16 -15.51 -11.11 -7.77
N PRO A 17 -15.76 -10.40 -6.65
CA PRO A 17 -16.50 -9.14 -6.69
C PRO A 17 -15.78 -8.10 -7.55
N ASP A 18 -16.55 -7.17 -8.11
CA ASP A 18 -16.01 -6.09 -8.95
C ASP A 18 -15.02 -5.20 -8.17
N GLN A 19 -13.96 -4.79 -8.86
CA GLN A 19 -12.88 -3.93 -8.37
C GLN A 19 -12.08 -4.51 -7.18
N THR A 20 -12.05 -5.85 -7.05
CA THR A 20 -11.26 -6.52 -6.01
C THR A 20 -9.82 -6.81 -6.42
N ILE A 21 -8.93 -6.80 -5.44
CA ILE A 21 -7.54 -7.26 -5.55
C ILE A 21 -7.41 -8.59 -4.82
N LEU A 22 -7.15 -9.66 -5.55
CA LEU A 22 -7.06 -11.00 -5.00
C LEU A 22 -5.69 -11.23 -4.36
N LEU A 23 -5.71 -11.67 -3.10
CA LEU A 23 -4.54 -12.15 -2.37
C LEU A 23 -4.51 -13.68 -2.49
N THR A 24 -3.89 -14.17 -3.56
CA THR A 24 -3.74 -15.61 -3.85
C THR A 24 -2.30 -15.95 -4.18
N GLU A 25 -1.91 -17.18 -3.84
CA GLU A 25 -0.64 -17.79 -4.27
C GLU A 25 -0.87 -18.79 -5.41
N GLU A 26 -2.13 -19.08 -5.72
CA GLU A 26 -2.51 -20.00 -6.78
C GLU A 26 -2.46 -19.31 -8.15
N SER A 27 -1.98 -20.05 -9.16
CA SER A 27 -2.00 -19.60 -10.55
C SER A 27 -3.34 -19.86 -11.26
N SER A 28 -4.34 -20.33 -10.52
CA SER A 28 -5.67 -20.64 -11.02
C SER A 28 -6.73 -19.99 -10.14
N LEU A 29 -7.80 -19.52 -10.78
CA LEU A 29 -8.94 -18.90 -10.12
C LEU A 29 -10.23 -19.46 -10.71
N THR A 30 -11.20 -19.76 -9.86
CA THR A 30 -12.55 -20.14 -10.31
C THR A 30 -13.48 -18.95 -10.26
N LEU A 31 -13.81 -18.43 -11.44
CA LEU A 31 -14.87 -17.43 -11.62
C LEU A 31 -16.23 -18.09 -11.39
N ARG A 32 -17.14 -17.40 -10.68
CA ARG A 32 -18.50 -17.89 -10.40
C ARG A 32 -19.50 -16.75 -10.59
N TRP A 33 -20.71 -17.04 -11.04
CA TRP A 33 -21.73 -16.01 -11.26
C TRP A 33 -23.14 -16.52 -10.93
N LYS A 34 -24.07 -15.58 -10.73
CA LYS A 34 -25.49 -15.85 -10.47
C LYS A 34 -26.34 -15.19 -11.55
N LEU A 35 -26.19 -15.65 -12.80
CA LEU A 35 -27.07 -15.27 -13.90
C LEU A 35 -28.05 -16.40 -14.22
N PRO A 36 -29.32 -16.10 -14.52
CA PRO A 36 -30.27 -17.10 -14.98
C PRO A 36 -29.86 -17.63 -16.35
N GLY A 37 -30.10 -18.91 -16.60
CA GLY A 37 -29.80 -19.55 -17.88
C GLY A 37 -29.17 -20.94 -17.72
N ARG A 38 -29.00 -21.63 -18.85
CA ARG A 38 -28.35 -22.96 -18.93
C ARG A 38 -27.09 -22.96 -19.78
N LYS A 39 -26.84 -21.87 -20.50
CA LYS A 39 -25.72 -21.70 -21.42
C LYS A 39 -25.18 -20.28 -21.25
N PHE A 40 -23.87 -20.18 -21.08
CA PHE A 40 -23.18 -18.95 -20.75
C PHE A 40 -22.01 -18.76 -21.72
N GLN A 41 -21.95 -17.61 -22.39
CA GLN A 41 -20.74 -17.16 -23.06
C GLN A 41 -19.92 -16.35 -22.05
N VAL A 42 -18.71 -16.79 -21.78
CA VAL A 42 -17.82 -16.18 -20.81
C VAL A 42 -16.54 -15.73 -21.49
N GLU A 43 -16.15 -14.50 -21.22
CA GLU A 43 -14.99 -13.84 -21.79
C GLU A 43 -14.10 -13.34 -20.66
N LEU A 44 -12.79 -13.51 -20.80
CA LEU A 44 -11.77 -12.99 -19.88
C LEU A 44 -10.65 -12.37 -20.69
N VAL A 45 -10.26 -11.16 -20.33
CA VAL A 45 -9.12 -10.46 -20.91
C VAL A 45 -8.21 -9.98 -19.79
N GLU A 46 -6.93 -10.32 -19.89
CA GLU A 46 -5.86 -9.70 -19.10
C GLU A 46 -5.43 -8.40 -19.80
N ALA A 47 -5.13 -7.34 -19.06
CA ALA A 47 -4.67 -6.08 -19.64
C ALA A 47 -3.44 -6.29 -20.54
N GLY A 48 -3.58 -5.96 -21.83
CA GLY A 48 -2.54 -6.19 -22.85
C GLY A 48 -2.41 -7.65 -23.33
N GLY A 49 -3.24 -8.56 -22.85
CA GLY A 49 -3.26 -9.97 -23.22
C GLY A 49 -4.35 -10.33 -24.25
N PRO A 50 -4.32 -11.57 -24.77
CA PRO A 50 -5.36 -12.05 -25.69
C PRO A 50 -6.70 -12.28 -24.97
N LEU A 51 -7.79 -12.11 -25.71
CA LEU A 51 -9.13 -12.49 -25.25
C LEU A 51 -9.22 -14.02 -25.13
N GLN A 52 -9.66 -14.49 -23.96
CA GLN A 52 -10.06 -15.88 -23.74
C GLN A 52 -11.59 -15.93 -23.72
N SER A 53 -12.19 -16.89 -24.43
CA SER A 53 -13.64 -17.04 -24.50
C SER A 53 -14.05 -18.51 -24.48
N GLN A 54 -15.12 -18.83 -23.77
CA GLN A 54 -15.71 -20.16 -23.69
C GLN A 54 -17.23 -20.11 -23.59
N VAL A 55 -17.86 -21.20 -24.04
CA VAL A 55 -19.29 -21.45 -23.82
C VAL A 55 -19.43 -22.56 -22.80
N LEU A 56 -20.15 -22.28 -21.70
CA LEU A 56 -20.26 -23.15 -20.54
C LEU A 56 -21.72 -23.42 -20.20
N ASN A 57 -22.00 -24.61 -19.66
CA ASN A 57 -23.34 -25.00 -19.20
C ASN A 57 -23.48 -24.93 -17.67
N GLN A 58 -22.44 -24.49 -16.98
CA GLN A 58 -22.37 -24.34 -15.53
C GLN A 58 -21.95 -22.92 -15.17
N PRO A 59 -22.37 -22.37 -14.02
CA PRO A 59 -22.12 -20.99 -13.64
C PRO A 59 -20.72 -20.77 -13.03
N SER A 60 -19.71 -21.45 -13.59
CA SER A 60 -18.33 -21.38 -13.11
C SER A 60 -17.30 -21.69 -14.20
N TRP A 61 -16.16 -21.01 -14.14
CA TRP A 61 -15.04 -21.21 -15.05
C TRP A 61 -13.70 -21.09 -14.31
N THR A 62 -12.84 -22.11 -14.42
CA THR A 62 -11.48 -22.04 -13.88
C THR A 62 -10.52 -21.49 -14.94
N VAL A 63 -9.84 -20.40 -14.59
CA VAL A 63 -8.93 -19.65 -15.46
C VAL A 63 -7.55 -19.58 -14.84
N ARG A 64 -6.53 -19.36 -15.67
CA ARG A 64 -5.18 -19.04 -15.16
C ARG A 64 -5.06 -17.56 -14.89
N VAL A 65 -4.40 -17.23 -13.78
CA VAL A 65 -4.11 -15.85 -13.38
C VAL A 65 -2.64 -15.73 -12.98
N ARG A 66 -2.11 -14.51 -13.02
CA ARG A 66 -0.72 -14.21 -12.69
C ARG A 66 -0.65 -13.10 -11.64
N PRO A 67 0.33 -13.13 -10.73
CA PRO A 67 0.60 -12.01 -9.83
C PRO A 67 0.77 -10.70 -10.60
N GLY A 68 0.13 -9.62 -10.13
CA GLY A 68 0.13 -8.31 -10.79
C GLY A 68 -0.82 -8.19 -11.99
N GLY A 69 -1.46 -9.28 -12.43
CA GLY A 69 -2.39 -9.26 -13.56
C GLY A 69 -3.65 -8.45 -13.26
N GLN A 70 -4.12 -7.72 -14.26
CA GLN A 70 -5.39 -6.99 -14.23
C GLN A 70 -6.34 -7.61 -15.24
N TYR A 71 -7.57 -7.94 -14.82
CA TYR A 71 -8.50 -8.74 -15.59
C TYR A 71 -9.85 -8.04 -15.70
N THR A 72 -10.40 -8.05 -16.91
CA THR A 72 -11.80 -7.76 -17.18
C THR A 72 -12.46 -9.04 -17.64
N TRP A 73 -13.63 -9.34 -17.10
CA TRP A 73 -14.38 -10.51 -17.52
C TRP A 73 -15.86 -10.20 -17.69
N ARG A 74 -16.47 -10.95 -18.59
CA ARG A 74 -17.85 -10.76 -19.02
C ARG A 74 -18.55 -12.09 -19.08
N VAL A 75 -19.77 -12.14 -18.58
CA VAL A 75 -20.69 -13.28 -18.71
C VAL A 75 -21.94 -12.81 -19.44
N THR A 76 -22.31 -13.54 -20.49
CA THR A 76 -23.58 -13.36 -21.21
C THR A 76 -24.37 -14.66 -21.13
N ALA A 77 -25.65 -14.57 -20.77
CA ALA A 77 -26.59 -15.69 -20.79
C ALA A 77 -27.77 -15.35 -21.70
N ASP A 78 -28.39 -16.35 -22.32
CA ASP A 78 -29.51 -16.14 -23.23
C ASP A 78 -30.65 -15.37 -22.54
N GLY A 79 -31.06 -14.25 -23.15
CA GLY A 79 -32.13 -13.38 -22.64
C GLY A 79 -31.75 -12.53 -21.41
N ALA A 80 -30.52 -12.63 -20.90
CA ALA A 80 -30.02 -11.81 -19.80
C ALA A 80 -29.14 -10.65 -20.29
N ARG A 81 -29.13 -9.56 -19.54
CA ARG A 81 -28.13 -8.50 -19.75
C ARG A 81 -26.73 -9.06 -19.43
N PRO A 82 -25.71 -8.77 -20.27
CA PRO A 82 -24.35 -9.14 -19.95
C PRO A 82 -23.93 -8.53 -18.61
N TRP A 83 -23.23 -9.31 -17.81
CA TRP A 83 -22.59 -8.85 -16.59
C TRP A 83 -21.08 -8.74 -16.82
N VAL A 84 -20.49 -7.64 -16.39
CA VAL A 84 -19.07 -7.33 -16.55
C VAL A 84 -18.50 -7.02 -15.18
N SER A 85 -17.29 -7.52 -14.92
CA SER A 85 -16.57 -7.27 -13.67
C SER A 85 -15.07 -7.19 -13.93
N HIS A 86 -14.38 -6.52 -13.03
CA HIS A 86 -12.95 -6.27 -13.05
C HIS A 86 -12.36 -6.79 -11.75
N PHE A 87 -11.19 -7.42 -11.83
CA PHE A 87 -10.40 -7.76 -10.66
C PHE A 87 -8.92 -7.73 -11.02
N SER A 88 -8.06 -7.67 -10.01
CA SER A 88 -6.62 -7.84 -10.18
C SER A 88 -6.10 -8.88 -9.22
N VAL A 89 -4.90 -9.38 -9.46
CA VAL A 89 -4.18 -10.24 -8.53
C VAL A 89 -3.04 -9.43 -7.94
N ALA A 90 -2.92 -9.41 -6.62
CA ALA A 90 -1.85 -8.70 -5.97
C ALA A 90 -0.48 -9.27 -6.39
N GLU A 91 0.45 -8.39 -6.76
CA GLU A 91 1.83 -8.79 -6.98
C GLU A 91 2.52 -9.17 -5.65
N LYS A 92 2.11 -8.50 -4.56
CA LYS A 92 2.69 -8.64 -3.23
C LYS A 92 1.60 -8.64 -2.17
N PHE A 93 1.85 -9.34 -1.08
CA PHE A 93 1.01 -9.35 0.12
C PHE A 93 1.39 -8.20 1.06
N ALA A 94 1.51 -6.98 0.51
CA ALA A 94 1.91 -5.82 1.29
C ALA A 94 1.33 -4.51 0.74
N TYR A 95 1.12 -3.57 1.64
CA TYR A 95 0.83 -2.16 1.36
C TYR A 95 1.75 -1.26 2.18
N ALA A 96 2.29 -0.21 1.57
CA ALA A 96 3.26 0.67 2.20
C ALA A 96 2.88 2.14 2.00
N ALA A 97 2.67 2.86 3.10
CA ALA A 97 2.41 4.29 3.11
C ALA A 97 3.59 5.02 3.76
N GLN A 98 4.60 5.28 2.93
CA GLN A 98 5.91 5.77 3.36
C GLN A 98 6.03 7.28 3.21
N GLY A 99 6.62 7.91 4.23
CA GLY A 99 7.09 9.28 4.14
C GLY A 99 8.27 9.39 3.18
N ARG A 100 8.43 10.57 2.59
CA ARG A 100 9.54 10.89 1.69
C ARG A 100 10.75 11.34 2.49
N THR A 101 11.91 10.82 2.12
CA THR A 101 13.20 11.30 2.64
C THR A 101 13.40 12.77 2.27
N GLY A 102 13.87 13.55 3.23
CA GLY A 102 14.18 14.96 3.05
C GLY A 102 15.39 15.15 2.13
N SER A 103 15.37 16.24 1.35
CA SER A 103 16.57 16.72 0.66
C SER A 103 17.59 17.30 1.67
N PRO A 104 18.83 17.61 1.27
CA PRO A 104 19.87 18.03 2.22
C PRO A 104 19.44 19.16 3.15
N GLY A 105 19.62 18.95 4.45
CA GLY A 105 19.19 19.86 5.53
C GLY A 105 17.67 20.04 5.68
N LYS A 106 16.85 19.27 4.95
CA LYS A 106 15.39 19.30 5.01
C LYS A 106 14.83 18.07 5.71
N ASN A 107 13.71 18.27 6.39
CA ASN A 107 13.05 17.21 7.13
C ASN A 107 12.45 16.16 6.19
N GLY A 108 12.42 14.91 6.65
CA GLY A 108 11.59 13.87 6.06
C GLY A 108 10.10 14.15 6.32
N THR A 109 9.22 13.59 5.47
CA THR A 109 7.78 13.71 5.67
C THR A 109 7.25 12.59 6.55
N ASN A 110 6.09 12.79 7.16
CA ASN A 110 5.45 11.74 7.95
C ASN A 110 4.98 10.56 7.08
N GLY A 111 4.85 9.40 7.71
CA GLY A 111 4.19 8.22 7.14
C GLY A 111 2.67 8.42 6.99
N GLY A 112 2.05 7.40 6.40
CA GLY A 112 0.62 7.43 6.07
C GLY A 112 -0.33 7.44 7.27
N GLN A 113 -1.56 7.86 6.99
CA GLN A 113 -2.70 7.69 7.89
C GLN A 113 -3.64 6.68 7.23
N LEU A 114 -3.59 5.45 7.71
CA LEU A 114 -4.29 4.33 7.12
C LEU A 114 -5.49 3.95 7.97
N ARG A 115 -6.63 3.77 7.31
CA ARG A 115 -7.79 3.09 7.90
C ARG A 115 -7.93 1.74 7.25
N VAL A 116 -8.15 0.74 8.07
CA VAL A 116 -8.17 -0.64 7.66
C VAL A 116 -9.42 -1.27 8.26
N ARG A 117 -10.22 -1.93 7.42
CA ARG A 117 -11.35 -2.73 7.89
C ARG A 117 -11.19 -4.16 7.40
N LEU A 118 -11.18 -5.08 8.35
CA LEU A 118 -11.12 -6.51 8.10
C LEU A 118 -12.48 -7.13 8.44
N ALA A 119 -13.13 -7.74 7.46
CA ALA A 119 -14.46 -8.34 7.63
C ALA A 119 -14.58 -9.66 6.89
N LYS A 120 -15.18 -10.65 7.55
CA LYS A 120 -15.49 -11.94 6.92
C LYS A 120 -16.93 -11.98 6.44
N ASP A 121 -17.14 -12.43 5.21
CA ASP A 121 -18.47 -12.66 4.62
C ASP A 121 -18.50 -13.96 3.79
N GLU A 122 -19.56 -14.13 2.99
CA GLU A 122 -19.72 -15.30 2.11
C GLU A 122 -18.66 -15.41 1.00
N ALA A 123 -18.06 -14.28 0.58
CA ALA A 123 -16.99 -14.28 -0.42
C ALA A 123 -15.64 -14.66 0.18
N GLY A 124 -15.42 -14.37 1.46
CA GLY A 124 -14.21 -14.72 2.18
C GLY A 124 -13.80 -13.65 3.18
N MET A 125 -12.49 -13.51 3.38
CA MET A 125 -11.95 -12.47 4.24
C MET A 125 -11.61 -11.24 3.40
N ASN A 126 -12.27 -10.12 3.70
CA ASN A 126 -12.16 -8.86 2.99
C ASN A 126 -11.31 -7.89 3.80
N LEU A 127 -10.39 -7.22 3.12
CA LEU A 127 -9.58 -6.15 3.67
C LEU A 127 -9.83 -4.88 2.85
N LEU A 128 -10.55 -3.94 3.45
CA LEU A 128 -10.72 -2.60 2.90
C LEU A 128 -9.64 -1.70 3.50
N LEU A 129 -8.88 -1.06 2.64
CA LEU A 129 -7.79 -0.17 3.03
C LEU A 129 -8.06 1.21 2.44
N TRP A 130 -8.07 2.22 3.29
CA TRP A 130 -8.15 3.62 2.90
C TRP A 130 -6.87 4.35 3.29
N ASP A 131 -6.24 4.94 2.29
CA ASP A 131 -5.27 6.04 2.45
C ASP A 131 -5.94 7.34 1.96
N ARG A 132 -5.30 8.49 2.17
CA ARG A 132 -5.84 9.82 1.82
C ARG A 132 -6.38 9.94 0.40
N GLU A 133 -5.77 9.22 -0.53
CA GLU A 133 -6.06 9.30 -1.97
C GLU A 133 -6.71 8.04 -2.54
N THR A 134 -6.64 6.92 -1.82
CA THR A 134 -6.99 5.61 -2.39
C THR A 134 -7.86 4.79 -1.45
N ALA A 135 -8.81 4.08 -2.03
CA ALA A 135 -9.60 3.06 -1.36
C ALA A 135 -9.41 1.74 -2.12
N LEU A 136 -8.86 0.74 -1.43
CA LEU A 136 -8.52 -0.56 -2.01
C LEU A 136 -9.32 -1.66 -1.33
N HIS A 137 -9.77 -2.63 -2.12
CA HIS A 137 -10.50 -3.79 -1.62
C HIS A 137 -9.71 -5.06 -1.95
N TYR A 138 -9.06 -5.62 -0.94
CA TYR A 138 -8.38 -6.90 -1.03
C TYR A 138 -9.28 -8.06 -0.58
N LEU A 139 -9.20 -9.19 -1.27
CA LEU A 139 -9.89 -10.43 -0.93
C LEU A 139 -8.89 -11.56 -0.72
N PHE A 140 -8.85 -12.13 0.48
CA PHE A 140 -7.96 -13.23 0.83
C PHE A 140 -8.46 -14.55 0.24
N LEU A 141 -7.66 -15.13 -0.65
CA LEU A 141 -7.78 -16.50 -1.12
C LEU A 141 -6.63 -17.39 -0.61
N SER A 142 -5.58 -16.77 -0.05
CA SER A 142 -4.48 -17.44 0.65
C SER A 142 -4.61 -17.29 2.19
N LYS A 143 -3.93 -18.17 2.92
CA LYS A 143 -3.73 -18.10 4.38
C LYS A 143 -2.58 -17.19 4.80
N ARG A 144 -1.81 -16.65 3.84
CA ARG A 144 -0.68 -15.78 4.11
C ARG A 144 -1.15 -14.44 4.68
N LYS A 145 -0.38 -13.92 5.63
CA LYS A 145 -0.63 -12.58 6.19
C LYS A 145 -0.33 -11.48 5.19
N PHE A 146 -1.06 -10.39 5.32
CA PHE A 146 -0.85 -9.17 4.56
C PHE A 146 -0.12 -8.12 5.42
N THR A 147 0.98 -7.58 4.92
CA THR A 147 1.79 -6.61 5.66
C THR A 147 1.32 -5.19 5.35
N ILE A 148 1.00 -4.41 6.38
CA ILE A 148 0.70 -2.98 6.26
C ILE A 148 1.82 -2.22 6.94
N SER A 149 2.55 -1.41 6.17
CA SER A 149 3.62 -0.58 6.70
C SER A 149 3.28 0.91 6.58
N ALA A 150 3.54 1.64 7.66
CA ALA A 150 3.56 3.10 7.65
C ALA A 150 4.88 3.55 8.29
N ARG A 151 5.72 4.26 7.55
CA ARG A 151 6.97 4.77 8.11
C ARG A 151 7.23 6.21 7.75
N GLY A 152 7.84 6.93 8.68
CA GLY A 152 8.31 8.30 8.47
C GLY A 152 9.50 8.32 7.52
N GLY A 153 9.59 9.36 6.68
CA GLY A 153 10.74 9.60 5.83
C GLY A 153 11.95 10.04 6.64
N ASP A 154 13.14 9.69 6.16
CA ASP A 154 14.39 10.07 6.81
C ASP A 154 14.66 11.57 6.63
N GLY A 155 15.36 12.18 7.59
CA GLY A 155 15.87 13.53 7.44
C GLY A 155 17.05 13.59 6.48
N GLY A 156 17.14 14.64 5.67
CA GLY A 156 18.25 14.79 4.74
C GLY A 156 19.54 15.23 5.45
N THR A 157 20.68 14.68 5.05
CA THR A 157 22.00 15.06 5.57
C THR A 157 22.26 16.55 5.34
N GLY A 158 22.78 17.25 6.35
CA GLY A 158 23.18 18.64 6.24
C GLY A 158 24.39 18.79 5.32
N PRO A 159 24.42 19.77 4.40
CA PRO A 159 25.60 20.04 3.60
C PRO A 159 26.84 20.37 4.45
N ASP A 160 28.00 19.87 4.01
CA ASP A 160 29.28 20.24 4.60
C ASP A 160 29.59 21.72 4.36
N GLY A 161 30.35 22.30 5.27
CA GLY A 161 30.89 23.64 5.15
C GLY A 161 31.92 23.72 4.02
N VAL A 162 31.95 24.86 3.33
CA VAL A 162 32.95 25.15 2.31
C VAL A 162 34.31 25.41 2.96
N GLU A 163 35.36 24.83 2.38
CA GLU A 163 36.76 25.05 2.78
C GLU A 163 37.25 26.39 2.20
N PHE A 164 38.03 27.15 2.98
CA PHE A 164 38.60 28.43 2.55
C PHE A 164 40.08 28.54 2.91
N ASP A 165 40.86 29.19 2.05
CA ASP A 165 42.27 29.52 2.34
C ASP A 165 42.43 30.73 3.28
N THR A 166 41.32 31.37 3.67
CA THR A 166 41.28 32.57 4.54
C THR A 166 40.50 32.30 5.84
N ALA A 167 40.55 33.22 6.80
CA ALA A 167 40.22 33.02 8.22
C ALA A 167 38.73 32.70 8.58
N GLU A 168 37.86 32.46 7.60
CA GLU A 168 36.44 32.17 7.80
C GLU A 168 36.01 30.92 7.01
N ALA A 169 36.04 29.73 7.64
CA ALA A 169 35.32 28.58 7.10
C ALA A 169 33.81 28.73 7.26
N ALA A 170 33.07 28.21 6.30
CA ALA A 170 31.64 28.02 6.48
C ALA A 170 31.39 26.87 7.46
N ARG A 171 30.48 27.10 8.41
CA ARG A 171 29.95 26.08 9.31
C ARG A 171 29.18 25.00 8.52
N GLY A 172 29.32 23.74 8.93
CA GLY A 172 28.49 22.65 8.41
C GLY A 172 27.02 22.87 8.75
N GLN A 173 26.13 22.58 7.80
CA GLN A 173 24.69 22.79 8.00
C GLN A 173 24.08 21.65 8.83
N ASN A 174 23.03 21.95 9.58
CA ASN A 174 22.33 20.91 10.33
C ASN A 174 21.63 19.92 9.40
N GLY A 175 21.54 18.67 9.85
CA GLY A 175 20.69 17.67 9.22
C GLY A 175 19.21 17.96 9.42
N GLY A 176 18.38 17.46 8.51
CA GLY A 176 16.93 17.50 8.61
C GLY A 176 16.40 16.54 9.67
N GLY A 177 15.28 16.88 10.30
CA GLY A 177 14.57 16.00 11.22
C GLY A 177 13.85 14.86 10.50
N ALA A 178 13.66 13.75 11.20
CA ALA A 178 12.94 12.60 10.68
C ALA A 178 11.42 12.77 10.75
N GLY A 179 10.71 12.10 9.84
CA GLY A 179 9.27 12.01 9.82
C GLY A 179 8.72 11.10 10.93
N TRP A 180 7.48 11.37 11.35
CA TRP A 180 6.72 10.51 12.24
C TRP A 180 6.21 9.26 11.52
N GLY A 181 6.13 8.12 12.22
CA GLY A 181 5.79 6.82 11.63
C GLY A 181 4.39 6.66 11.04
N GLY A 182 3.45 7.55 11.36
CA GLY A 182 2.07 7.46 10.86
C GLY A 182 1.12 6.75 11.82
N THR A 183 -0.12 6.55 11.36
CA THR A 183 -1.18 5.87 12.11
C THR A 183 -1.81 4.78 11.26
N VAL A 184 -2.04 3.61 11.85
CA VAL A 184 -2.88 2.55 11.27
C VAL A 184 -4.05 2.28 12.21
N GLU A 185 -5.25 2.64 11.77
CA GLU A 185 -6.53 2.35 12.46
C GLU A 185 -7.10 1.04 11.91
N VAL A 186 -7.19 0.00 12.73
CA VAL A 186 -7.71 -1.33 12.34
C VAL A 186 -9.07 -1.56 12.97
N THR A 187 -10.09 -1.73 12.14
CA THR A 187 -11.43 -2.10 12.55
C THR A 187 -11.73 -3.52 12.09
N THR A 188 -12.34 -4.35 12.96
CA THR A 188 -12.59 -5.76 12.68
C THR A 188 -14.05 -6.15 12.89
N ARG A 189 -14.58 -7.01 12.02
CA ARG A 189 -15.87 -7.70 12.19
C ARG A 189 -15.72 -9.18 11.85
N ASP A 190 -16.01 -10.06 12.81
CA ASP A 190 -15.91 -11.52 12.65
C ASP A 190 -14.53 -12.03 12.17
N ALA A 191 -13.48 -11.28 12.47
CA ALA A 191 -12.13 -11.48 11.94
C ALA A 191 -11.04 -11.01 12.93
N PRO A 192 -10.31 -11.90 13.63
CA PRO A 192 -9.20 -11.50 14.50
C PRO A 192 -8.01 -11.02 13.66
N TRP A 193 -7.79 -9.70 13.57
CA TRP A 193 -6.83 -9.13 12.61
C TRP A 193 -5.41 -9.67 12.70
N ARG A 194 -4.91 -10.02 13.90
CA ARG A 194 -3.55 -10.53 14.11
C ARG A 194 -3.27 -11.86 13.38
N GLN A 195 -4.31 -12.59 12.99
CA GLN A 195 -4.18 -13.81 12.20
C GLN A 195 -3.94 -13.50 10.71
N TYR A 196 -4.35 -12.32 10.24
CA TYR A 196 -4.38 -11.97 8.82
C TYR A 196 -3.44 -10.82 8.46
N LEU A 197 -3.11 -9.94 9.40
CA LEU A 197 -2.31 -8.75 9.16
C LEU A 197 -1.03 -8.76 9.98
N GLU A 198 0.04 -8.26 9.36
CA GLU A 198 1.26 -7.81 10.03
C GLU A 198 1.32 -6.30 9.88
N ILE A 199 1.47 -5.57 10.99
CA ILE A 199 1.44 -4.11 10.96
C ILE A 199 2.77 -3.59 11.48
N GLU A 200 3.43 -2.82 10.64
CA GLU A 200 4.73 -2.22 10.92
C GLU A 200 4.57 -0.71 10.90
N VAL A 201 4.89 -0.07 12.03
CA VAL A 201 4.87 1.39 12.12
C VAL A 201 6.16 1.89 12.73
N ALA A 202 6.93 2.69 11.98
CA ALA A 202 8.26 3.12 12.40
C ALA A 202 8.55 4.59 12.04
N PRO A 203 9.26 5.35 12.89
CA PRO A 203 9.75 6.67 12.51
C PRO A 203 10.76 6.59 11.37
N GLY A 204 11.06 7.75 10.77
CA GLY A 204 12.29 7.91 10.00
C GLY A 204 13.51 8.09 10.89
N GLU A 205 14.69 8.07 10.28
CA GLU A 205 15.97 8.37 10.91
C GLU A 205 16.36 9.84 10.72
N PRO A 206 16.94 10.50 11.73
CA PRO A 206 17.40 11.88 11.60
C PRO A 206 18.57 11.99 10.61
N GLY A 207 18.61 13.08 9.84
CA GLY A 207 19.75 13.37 8.97
C GLY A 207 20.98 13.76 9.79
N ALA A 208 22.16 13.31 9.38
CA ALA A 208 23.40 13.73 10.00
C ALA A 208 23.67 15.22 9.73
N GLY A 209 24.34 15.91 10.66
CA GLY A 209 24.89 17.23 10.40
C GLY A 209 26.06 17.17 9.42
N GLY A 210 26.19 18.20 8.57
CA GLY A 210 27.35 18.35 7.71
C GLY A 210 28.60 18.71 8.50
N LYS A 211 29.77 18.29 8.03
CA LYS A 211 31.06 18.64 8.65
C LYS A 211 31.38 20.11 8.44
N GLY A 212 32.06 20.73 9.38
CA GLY A 212 32.61 22.07 9.20
C GLY A 212 33.74 22.09 8.17
N GLY A 213 33.80 23.17 7.37
CA GLY A 213 34.89 23.35 6.40
C GLY A 213 36.23 23.58 7.09
N ARG A 214 37.32 23.29 6.40
CA ARG A 214 38.69 23.57 6.87
C ARG A 214 39.13 24.98 6.47
N TYR A 215 39.91 25.64 7.32
CA TYR A 215 40.46 26.97 7.03
C TYR A 215 41.77 27.26 7.77
N TYR A 216 42.57 28.20 7.25
CA TYR A 216 43.78 28.65 7.93
C TYR A 216 43.53 29.92 8.75
N ARG A 217 43.91 29.88 10.02
CA ARG A 217 43.97 31.06 10.90
C ARG A 217 45.39 31.17 11.44
N ASN A 218 46.05 32.30 11.15
CA ASN A 218 47.43 32.57 11.55
C ASN A 218 48.43 31.45 11.17
N GLY A 219 48.24 30.84 9.99
CA GLY A 219 49.09 29.74 9.49
C GLY A 219 48.80 28.37 10.10
N VAL A 220 47.80 28.23 10.98
CA VAL A 220 47.35 26.96 11.56
C VAL A 220 46.07 26.51 10.86
N LEU A 221 46.01 25.23 10.47
CA LEU A 221 44.80 24.62 9.92
C LEU A 221 43.78 24.39 11.05
N GLU A 222 42.64 25.06 10.97
CA GLU A 222 41.50 24.94 11.88
C GLU A 222 40.30 24.31 11.16
N HIS A 223 39.34 23.82 11.94
CA HIS A 223 38.08 23.25 11.46
C HIS A 223 36.92 24.12 11.91
N GLY A 224 36.03 24.45 10.97
CA GLY A 224 34.74 25.04 11.27
C GLY A 224 33.89 24.09 12.12
N THR A 225 32.89 24.63 12.80
CA THR A 225 31.99 23.79 13.61
C THR A 225 31.12 22.90 12.72
N ASP A 226 30.93 21.65 13.12
CA ASP A 226 29.98 20.74 12.48
C ASP A 226 28.53 21.21 12.67
N GLY A 227 27.69 20.81 11.73
CA GLY A 227 26.25 20.85 11.85
C GLY A 227 25.75 19.86 12.90
N ARG A 228 24.60 20.14 13.50
CA ARG A 228 23.94 19.20 14.40
C ARG A 228 23.13 18.19 13.60
N ASN A 229 23.00 16.98 14.12
CA ASN A 229 22.04 16.01 13.61
C ASN A 229 20.61 16.56 13.73
N GLY A 230 19.75 16.10 12.82
CA GLY A 230 18.33 16.39 12.87
C GLY A 230 17.64 15.79 14.09
N GLN A 231 16.40 16.22 14.31
CA GLN A 231 15.57 15.66 15.39
C GLN A 231 15.06 14.25 15.01
N PRO A 232 15.04 13.30 15.95
CA PRO A 232 14.49 11.98 15.70
C PRO A 232 12.98 12.05 15.41
N GLY A 233 12.49 11.12 14.59
CA GLY A 233 11.08 10.99 14.30
C GLY A 233 10.30 10.49 15.51
N ARG A 234 9.01 10.86 15.58
CA ARG A 234 8.11 10.30 16.59
C ARG A 234 7.70 8.87 16.20
N PRO A 235 7.53 7.94 17.15
CA PRO A 235 6.97 6.63 16.84
C PRO A 235 5.55 6.77 16.30
N GLY A 236 5.19 5.94 15.33
CA GLY A 236 3.81 5.86 14.89
C GLY A 236 2.93 5.05 15.85
N ARG A 237 1.67 4.86 15.49
CA ARG A 237 0.69 4.21 16.36
C ARG A 237 -0.22 3.25 15.58
N VAL A 238 -0.62 2.20 16.28
CA VAL A 238 -1.65 1.26 15.81
C VAL A 238 -2.83 1.37 16.75
N GLU A 239 -3.99 1.70 16.19
CA GLU A 239 -5.25 1.78 16.92
C GLU A 239 -6.14 0.62 16.46
N THR A 240 -6.86 0.00 17.39
CA THR A 240 -7.70 -1.16 17.07
C THR A 240 -9.10 -1.01 17.63
N ALA A 241 -10.11 -1.31 16.82
CA ALA A 241 -11.51 -1.35 17.19
C ALA A 241 -12.17 -2.65 16.71
N ILE A 242 -13.19 -3.08 17.44
CA ILE A 242 -14.06 -4.20 17.05
C ILE A 242 -15.42 -3.58 16.71
N GLU A 243 -15.87 -3.78 15.48
CA GLU A 243 -17.23 -3.45 15.07
C GLU A 243 -18.20 -4.46 15.69
N PRO A 244 -19.33 -3.99 16.23
CA PRO A 244 -20.42 -4.87 16.62
C PRO A 244 -21.06 -5.55 15.40
#